data_AF-N9LXB3-F1
#
_entry.id   AF-N9LXB3-F1
#
_cell.length_a   1.000
_cell.length_b   1.000
_cell.length_c   1.000
_cell.angle_alpha   90.00
_cell.angle_beta   90.00
_cell.angle_gamma   90.00
#
_symmetry.space_group_name_H-M   'P 1'
#
loop_
_entity.id
_entity.type
_entity.pdbx_description
1 polymer ?
#
loop_
_entity_poly.entity_id
_entity_poly.type
_entity_poly.pdbx_seq_one_letter_code
_entity_poly.pdbx_strand_id
1 'polypeptide(L)'
;MPLLVMTLVINNVSKHVPWIIRPVAEKITDGVKAGFVRPRMKEHMLYLEQYLGEHDYFAGAFSFADIQMAFPLIAIQKRLDGKYPNIQAFVQRVQQRSAFQRAEQKSLHSQCA
;
A
#
# COMPACT_ATOMS: atom_id res chain seq x y z
N MET A 1 11.70 23.24 -9.47
CA MET A 1 10.63 23.69 -8.56
C MET A 1 9.78 24.81 -9.20
N PRO A 2 8.86 24.46 -10.10
CA PRO A 2 7.55 25.14 -10.20
C PRO A 2 6.35 24.17 -10.23
N LEU A 3 6.58 22.87 -10.02
CA LEU A 3 5.53 21.84 -10.15
C LEU A 3 4.52 21.85 -8.98
N LEU A 4 5.00 22.12 -7.76
CA LEU A 4 4.15 22.08 -6.56
C LEU A 4 3.08 23.19 -6.54
N VAL A 5 3.37 24.36 -7.12
CA VAL A 5 2.41 25.46 -7.25
C VAL A 5 1.34 25.13 -8.30
N MET A 6 1.74 24.50 -9.41
CA MET A 6 0.81 24.04 -10.46
C MET A 6 -0.19 23.01 -9.90
N THR A 7 0.28 22.06 -9.10
CA THR A 7 -0.58 21.04 -8.50
C THR A 7 -1.59 21.63 -7.50
N LEU A 8 -1.19 22.66 -6.76
CA LEU A 8 -2.07 23.31 -5.77
C LEU A 8 -3.19 24.11 -6.46
N VAL A 9 -2.90 24.78 -7.58
CA VAL A 9 -3.90 25.48 -8.40
C VAL A 9 -4.89 24.49 -9.03
N ILE A 10 -4.40 23.37 -9.57
CA ILE A 10 -5.24 22.34 -10.21
C ILE A 10 -6.18 21.68 -9.18
N ASN A 11 -5.70 21.39 -7.97
CA ASN A 11 -6.52 20.79 -6.91
C ASN A 11 -7.61 21.73 -6.37
N ASN A 12 -7.44 23.05 -6.48
CA ASN A 12 -8.45 24.02 -6.06
C ASN A 12 -9.58 24.17 -7.10
N VAL A 13 -9.27 23.96 -8.39
CA VAL A 13 -10.26 23.95 -9.48
C VAL A 13 -11.14 22.69 -9.44
N SER A 14 -10.60 21.53 -9.06
CA SER A 14 -11.37 20.27 -8.95
C SER A 14 -12.40 20.23 -7.81
N LYS A 15 -12.45 21.23 -6.93
CA LYS A 15 -13.56 21.36 -5.96
C LYS A 15 -14.84 21.95 -6.57
N HIS A 16 -14.78 22.47 -7.80
CA HIS A 16 -15.91 23.11 -8.50
C HIS A 16 -16.43 22.33 -9.71
N VAL A 17 -16.01 21.08 -9.92
CA VAL A 17 -16.48 20.30 -11.08
C VAL A 17 -17.85 19.66 -10.84
N PRO A 18 -18.85 19.87 -11.73
CA PRO A 18 -20.20 19.34 -11.59
C PRO A 18 -20.25 17.80 -11.62
N TRP A 19 -21.27 17.20 -10.98
CA TRP A 19 -21.56 15.74 -11.00
C TRP A 19 -21.35 15.10 -12.38
N ILE A 20 -21.75 15.79 -13.45
CA ILE A 20 -21.80 15.28 -14.83
C ILE A 20 -20.45 14.72 -15.34
N ILE A 21 -19.30 15.25 -14.91
CA ILE A 21 -17.96 14.81 -15.35
C ILE A 21 -17.26 13.83 -14.40
N ARG A 22 -17.87 13.54 -13.25
CA ARG A 22 -17.40 12.54 -12.27
C ARG A 22 -17.13 11.15 -12.88
N PRO A 23 -18.01 10.57 -13.75
CA PRO A 23 -17.75 9.24 -14.32
C PRO A 23 -16.59 9.22 -15.33
N VAL A 24 -16.27 10.37 -15.96
CA VAL A 24 -15.12 10.50 -16.87
C VAL A 24 -13.82 10.58 -16.08
N ALA A 25 -13.81 11.35 -14.99
CA ALA A 25 -12.68 11.42 -14.08
C ALA A 25 -12.37 10.06 -13.42
N GLU A 26 -13.41 9.31 -13.03
CA GLU A 26 -13.27 7.94 -12.53
C GLU A 26 -12.67 6.99 -13.59
N LYS A 27 -13.15 7.04 -14.84
CA LYS A 27 -12.58 6.25 -15.95
C LYS A 27 -11.12 6.58 -16.25
N ILE A 28 -10.73 7.85 -16.22
CA ILE A 28 -9.32 8.25 -16.42
C ILE A 28 -8.46 7.76 -15.25
N THR A 29 -8.95 7.89 -14.02
CA THR A 29 -8.27 7.41 -12.81
C THR A 29 -8.09 5.89 -12.84
N ASP A 30 -9.11 5.16 -13.29
CA ASP A 30 -9.05 3.72 -13.46
C ASP A 30 -8.17 3.29 -14.63
N GLY A 31 -8.13 4.07 -15.72
CA GLY A 31 -7.20 3.89 -16.84
C GLY A 31 -5.74 4.07 -16.44
N VAL A 32 -5.42 5.08 -15.62
CA VAL A 32 -4.06 5.29 -15.08
C VAL A 32 -3.68 4.19 -14.09
N LYS A 33 -4.60 3.79 -13.21
CA LYS A 33 -4.40 2.64 -12.31
C LYS A 33 -4.17 1.34 -13.10
N ALA A 34 -4.95 1.09 -14.16
CA ALA A 34 -4.86 -0.13 -14.96
C ALA A 34 -3.64 -0.17 -15.88
N GLY A 35 -3.27 0.96 -16.48
CA GLY A 35 -2.17 1.04 -17.45
C GLY A 35 -0.77 1.18 -16.83
N PHE A 36 -0.65 1.81 -15.65
CA PHE A 36 0.67 2.10 -15.06
C PHE A 36 0.88 1.45 -13.69
N VAL A 37 -0.17 1.39 -12.86
CA VAL A 37 -0.01 0.95 -11.45
C VAL A 37 -0.13 -0.57 -11.34
N ARG A 38 -1.12 -1.19 -11.99
CA ARG A 38 -1.35 -2.64 -11.90
C ARG A 38 -0.24 -3.51 -12.53
N PRO A 39 0.35 -3.20 -13.70
CA PRO A 39 1.37 -4.05 -14.30
C PRO A 39 2.65 -4.05 -13.46
N ARG A 40 3.11 -2.85 -13.06
CA ARG A 40 4.29 -2.67 -12.19
C ARG A 40 4.08 -3.28 -10.81
N MET A 41 2.87 -3.19 -10.26
CA MET A 41 2.54 -3.84 -9.00
C MET A 41 2.72 -5.36 -9.08
N LYS A 42 2.30 -6.00 -10.18
CA LYS A 42 2.49 -7.45 -10.34
C LYS A 42 3.96 -7.85 -10.38
N GLU A 43 4.79 -7.09 -11.09
CA GLU A 43 6.24 -7.31 -11.13
C GLU A 43 6.88 -7.14 -9.76
N HIS A 44 6.54 -6.06 -9.04
CA HIS A 44 7.03 -5.84 -7.68
C HIS A 44 6.56 -6.93 -6.71
N MET A 45 5.31 -7.38 -6.79
CA MET A 45 4.82 -8.46 -5.93
C MET A 45 5.55 -9.78 -6.23
N LEU A 46 5.81 -10.10 -7.50
CA LEU A 46 6.58 -11.29 -7.87
C LEU A 46 8.02 -11.23 -7.34
N TYR A 47 8.67 -10.07 -7.49
CA TYR A 47 10.01 -9.87 -6.95
C TYR A 47 10.04 -10.03 -5.42
N LEU A 48 9.10 -9.41 -4.71
CA LEU A 48 9.02 -9.51 -3.25
C LEU A 48 8.71 -10.94 -2.80
N GLU A 49 7.85 -11.66 -3.52
CA GLU A 49 7.53 -13.06 -3.25
C GLU A 49 8.76 -13.97 -3.42
N GLN A 50 9.56 -13.75 -4.47
CA GLN A 50 10.82 -14.47 -4.68
C GLN A 50 11.83 -14.13 -3.58
N TYR A 51 12.00 -12.85 -3.28
CA TYR A 51 12.93 -12.39 -2.25
C TYR A 51 12.59 -12.95 -0.86
N LEU A 52 11.30 -12.92 -0.48
CA LEU A 52 10.81 -13.47 0.79
C LEU A 52 10.77 -15.00 0.81
N GLY A 53 10.96 -15.66 -0.33
CA GLY A 53 11.18 -17.11 -0.40
C GLY A 53 12.59 -17.51 0.06
N GLU A 54 13.55 -16.59 -0.04
CA GLU A 54 14.95 -16.82 0.37
C GLU A 54 15.29 -16.12 1.69
N HIS A 55 14.57 -15.05 2.04
CA HIS A 55 14.86 -14.20 3.20
C HIS A 55 13.65 -14.04 4.12
N ASP A 56 13.87 -14.18 5.42
CA ASP A 56 12.80 -13.97 6.41
C ASP A 56 12.44 -12.48 6.62
N TYR A 57 13.39 -11.57 6.36
CA TYR A 57 13.25 -10.12 6.54
C TYR A 57 13.98 -9.36 5.43
N PHE A 58 13.57 -8.10 5.22
CA PHE A 58 14.10 -7.29 4.10
C PHE A 58 15.58 -6.92 4.22
N ALA A 59 16.13 -6.87 5.42
CA ALA A 59 17.54 -6.54 5.68
C ALA A 59 18.30 -7.70 6.35
N GLY A 60 17.84 -8.95 6.16
CA GLY A 60 18.36 -10.14 6.83
C GLY A 60 17.87 -10.27 8.27
N ALA A 61 18.24 -9.33 9.14
CA ALA A 61 17.63 -9.19 10.47
C ALA A 61 16.42 -8.23 10.41
N PHE A 62 15.48 -8.38 11.34
CA PHE A 62 14.35 -7.46 11.41
C PHE A 62 14.83 -6.02 11.63
N SER A 63 14.33 -5.13 10.79
CA SER A 63 14.78 -3.75 10.72
C SER A 63 13.62 -2.79 10.46
N PHE A 64 13.95 -1.51 10.35
CA PHE A 64 12.98 -0.48 9.96
C PHE A 64 12.38 -0.73 8.57
N ALA A 65 13.10 -1.42 7.67
CA ALA A 65 12.60 -1.76 6.34
C ALA A 65 11.34 -2.65 6.44
N ASP A 66 11.32 -3.61 7.37
CA ASP A 66 10.17 -4.49 7.59
C ASP A 66 8.96 -3.73 8.12
N ILE A 67 9.18 -2.70 8.94
CA ILE A 67 8.11 -1.84 9.46
C ILE A 67 7.48 -1.02 8.32
N GLN A 68 8.32 -0.42 7.46
CA GLN A 68 7.84 0.33 6.30
C GLN A 68 7.08 -0.57 5.31
N MET A 69 7.57 -1.79 5.08
CA MET A 69 6.98 -2.73 4.11
C MET A 69 5.78 -3.49 4.65
N ALA A 70 5.64 -3.66 5.97
CA ALA A 70 4.52 -4.39 6.56
C ALA A 70 3.17 -3.76 6.20
N PHE A 71 3.05 -2.44 6.26
CA PHE A 71 1.78 -1.75 6.02
C PHE A 71 1.23 -1.94 4.59
N PRO A 72 1.99 -1.66 3.51
CA PRO A 72 1.50 -1.92 2.15
C PRO A 72 1.23 -3.42 1.92
N LEU A 73 2.07 -4.32 2.45
CA LEU A 73 1.86 -5.77 2.26
C LEU A 73 0.61 -6.28 2.98
N ILE A 74 0.29 -5.80 4.19
CA ILE A 74 -0.97 -6.10 4.88
C ILE A 74 -2.17 -5.60 4.07
N ALA A 75 -2.11 -4.37 3.55
CA ALA A 75 -3.20 -3.79 2.77
C ALA A 75 -3.44 -4.54 1.45
N ILE A 76 -2.35 -5.01 0.83
CA ILE A 76 -2.37 -5.78 -0.41
C ILE A 76 -2.84 -7.21 -0.18
N GLN A 77 -2.44 -7.86 0.92
CA GLN A 77 -2.89 -9.21 1.27
C GLN A 77 -4.43 -9.31 1.34
N LYS A 78 -5.09 -8.29 1.90
CA LYS A 78 -6.57 -8.20 1.94
C LYS A 78 -7.23 -8.16 0.56
N ARG A 79 -6.46 -7.92 -0.51
CA ARG A 79 -6.95 -7.76 -1.90
C ARG A 79 -6.50 -8.87 -2.85
N LEU A 80 -5.58 -9.75 -2.45
CA LEU A 80 -4.88 -10.66 -3.37
C LEU A 80 -5.22 -12.16 -3.23
N ASP A 81 -6.26 -12.53 -2.47
CA ASP A 81 -6.82 -13.90 -2.40
C ASP A 81 -5.77 -15.02 -2.42
N GLY A 82 -4.73 -14.92 -1.57
CA GLY A 82 -3.77 -16.00 -1.34
C GLY A 82 -2.77 -16.29 -2.47
N LYS A 83 -2.59 -15.40 -3.45
CA LYS A 83 -1.66 -15.63 -4.58
C LYS A 83 -0.15 -15.61 -4.24
N TYR A 84 0.22 -15.26 -3.01
CA TYR A 84 1.60 -14.99 -2.61
C TYR A 84 1.89 -15.55 -1.20
N PRO A 85 2.24 -16.84 -1.09
CA PRO A 85 2.45 -17.52 0.19
C PRO A 85 3.61 -16.94 1.03
N ASN A 86 4.72 -16.52 0.44
CA ASN A 86 5.87 -15.98 1.18
C ASN A 86 5.57 -14.60 1.74
N ILE A 87 4.91 -13.74 0.97
CA ILE A 87 4.37 -12.47 1.46
C ILE A 87 3.38 -12.71 2.61
N GLN A 88 2.53 -13.74 2.49
CA GLN A 88 1.60 -14.09 3.55
C GLN A 88 2.31 -14.55 4.84
N ALA A 89 3.33 -15.38 4.71
CA ALA A 89 4.15 -15.82 5.83
C ALA A 89 4.86 -14.65 6.51
N PHE A 90 5.43 -13.72 5.73
CA PHE A 90 6.04 -12.49 6.26
C PHE A 90 5.03 -11.64 7.05
N VAL A 91 3.84 -11.40 6.49
CA VAL A 91 2.80 -10.61 7.15
C VAL A 91 2.38 -11.26 8.47
N GLN A 92 2.17 -12.58 8.48
CA GLN A 92 1.84 -13.31 9.70
C GLN A 92 2.96 -13.20 10.75
N ARG A 93 4.22 -13.36 10.33
CA ARG A 93 5.39 -13.22 11.20
C ARG A 93 5.47 -11.83 11.83
N VAL A 94 5.18 -10.76 11.09
CA VAL A 94 5.17 -9.38 11.62
C VAL A 94 4.01 -9.18 12.60
N GLN A 95 2.81 -9.66 12.26
CA GLN A 95 1.61 -9.53 13.11
C GLN A 95 1.72 -10.29 14.44
N GLN A 96 2.43 -11.42 14.47
CA GLN A 96 2.66 -12.19 15.68
C GLN A 96 3.61 -11.52 16.69
N ARG A 97 4.31 -10.44 16.30
CA ARG A 97 5.24 -9.76 17.20
C ARG A 97 4.47 -9.03 18.30
N SER A 98 4.88 -9.23 19.55
CA SER A 98 4.30 -8.53 20.71
C SER A 98 4.32 -7.00 20.55
N ALA A 99 5.36 -6.44 19.93
CA ALA A 99 5.45 -5.01 19.64
C ALA A 99 4.37 -4.53 18.65
N PHE A 100 4.05 -5.34 17.64
CA PHE A 100 3.00 -5.06 16.67
C PHE A 100 1.63 -5.10 17.34
N GLN A 101 1.35 -6.17 18.11
CA GLN A 101 0.10 -6.31 18.86
C GLN A 101 -0.14 -5.15 19.83
N ARG A 102 0.90 -4.71 20.56
CA ARG A 102 0.81 -3.52 21.42
C ARG A 102 0.51 -2.25 20.64
N ALA A 103 1.10 -2.08 19.46
CA ALA A 103 0.85 -0.92 18.60
C ALA A 103 -0.59 -0.93 18.08
N GLU A 104 -1.09 -2.10 17.66
CA GLU A 104 -2.45 -2.29 17.19
C GLU A 104 -3.47 -1.97 18.29
N GLN A 105 -3.29 -2.53 19.49
CA GLN A 105 -4.11 -2.24 20.68
C GLN A 105 -4.17 -0.74 20.97
N LYS A 106 -3.03 -0.04 20.99
CA LYS A 106 -2.99 1.41 21.18
C LYS A 106 -3.74 2.16 20.08
N SER A 107 -3.58 1.75 18.81
CA SER A 107 -4.24 2.38 17.68
C SER A 107 -5.78 2.24 17.72
N LEU A 108 -6.28 1.11 18.22
CA LEU A 108 -7.71 0.87 18.46
C LEU A 108 -8.23 1.76 19.59
N HIS A 109 -7.49 1.88 20.69
CA HIS A 109 -7.86 2.79 21.79
C HIS A 109 -7.87 4.27 21.36
N SER A 110 -6.99 4.69 20.44
CA SER A 110 -6.98 6.06 19.92
C SER A 110 -8.13 6.40 18.96
N GLN A 111 -8.87 5.42 18.45
CA GLN A 111 -10.04 5.65 17.58
C GLN A 111 -11.35 5.79 18.36
N CYS A 112 -11.35 5.44 19.66
CA CYS A 112 -12.53 5.53 20.53
C CYS A 112 -12.50 6.72 21.51
N ALA A 113 -11.51 7.62 21.37
CA ALA A 113 -11.37 8.86 22.14
C ALA A 113 -11.48 10.07 21.20
#